data_AF-K2FS03-F1
#
_entry.id   AF-K2FS03-F1
#
_cell.length_a   1.000
_cell.length_b   1.000
_cell.length_c   1.000
_cell.angle_alpha   90.00
_cell.angle_beta   90.00
_cell.angle_gamma   90.00
#
_symmetry.space_group_name_H-M   'P 1'
#
loop_
_entity.id
_entity.type
_entity.pdbx_description
1 polymer ?
#
loop_
_entity_poly.entity_id
_entity_poly.type
_entity_poly.pdbx_seq_one_letter_code
_entity_poly.pdbx_strand_id
1 'polypeptide(L)'
;MQTDSEATVQARAIALLPLIVFLTIFLGSGIYHSLIGTEFAFYQVKAPVAALPAIILAALVYRGKLNQGIEEFLRGASHPNLILMFMVFMLAGAFASVSSAIGSVDATVQMGLSVIPPTFILPMLFVISAFIATAMGTSMGTIAACAPIAFGFTQVTDIDVIYAIGAVVGGAM
;
A
#
# COMPACT_ATOMS: atom_id res chain seq x y z
N MET A 1 -9.55 14.42 -34.61
CA MET A 1 -8.39 15.26 -34.25
C MET A 1 -8.94 16.55 -33.66
N GLN A 2 -9.24 16.53 -32.35
CA GLN A 2 -9.53 17.73 -31.58
C GLN A 2 -8.23 18.06 -30.86
N THR A 3 -7.61 19.15 -31.27
CA THR A 3 -6.45 19.72 -30.60
C THR A 3 -6.96 20.43 -29.36
N ASP A 4 -6.96 19.74 -28.22
CA ASP A 4 -7.10 20.40 -26.93
C ASP A 4 -5.93 21.36 -26.77
N SER A 5 -6.22 22.64 -26.86
CA SER A 5 -5.26 23.72 -26.60
C SER A 5 -4.77 23.56 -25.16
N GLU A 6 -3.47 23.26 -24.99
CA GLU A 6 -2.81 23.26 -23.67
C GLU A 6 -2.92 24.65 -23.05
N ALA A 7 -3.97 24.87 -22.27
CA ALA A 7 -4.07 26.03 -21.40
C ALA A 7 -2.93 25.89 -20.38
N THR A 8 -1.98 26.81 -20.42
CA THR A 8 -0.88 26.87 -19.46
C THR A 8 -1.45 27.09 -18.06
N VAL A 9 -1.65 26.00 -17.31
CA VAL A 9 -2.11 26.05 -15.92
C VAL A 9 -1.00 26.73 -15.11
N GLN A 10 -1.26 27.97 -14.69
CA GLN A 10 -0.30 28.71 -13.89
C GLN A 10 -0.14 28.01 -12.53
N ALA A 11 1.02 27.41 -12.31
CA ALA A 11 1.32 26.68 -11.08
C ALA A 11 1.17 27.62 -9.87
N ARG A 12 0.35 27.21 -8.91
CA ARG A 12 0.11 27.93 -7.65
C ARG A 12 0.51 27.07 -6.49
N ALA A 13 1.44 27.55 -5.65
CA ALA A 13 1.85 26.87 -4.42
C ALA A 13 0.65 26.55 -3.49
N ILE A 14 -0.40 27.37 -3.55
CA ILE A 14 -1.66 27.18 -2.81
C ILE A 14 -2.36 25.86 -3.17
N ALA A 15 -2.15 25.31 -4.37
CA ALA A 15 -2.74 24.01 -4.75
C ALA A 15 -2.19 22.83 -3.94
N LEU A 16 -1.02 22.98 -3.31
CA LEU A 16 -0.40 21.94 -2.48
C LEU A 16 -0.86 21.97 -1.02
N LEU A 17 -1.60 22.99 -0.59
CA LEU A 17 -2.06 23.13 0.81
C LEU A 17 -2.83 21.90 1.32
N PRO A 18 -3.81 21.35 0.58
CA PRO A 18 -4.50 20.12 0.99
C PRO A 18 -3.53 18.96 1.24
N LEU A 19 -2.55 18.77 0.34
CA LEU A 19 -1.54 17.72 0.49
C LEU A 19 -0.66 17.96 1.72
N ILE A 20 -0.20 19.18 1.96
CA ILE A 20 0.62 19.53 3.13
C ILE A 20 -0.17 19.31 4.43
N VAL A 21 -1.45 19.64 4.45
CA VAL A 21 -2.32 19.40 5.62
C VAL A 21 -2.48 17.90 5.87
N PHE A 22 -2.75 17.11 4.83
CA PHE A 22 -2.80 15.66 4.95
C PHE A 22 -1.49 15.10 5.51
N LEU A 23 -0.34 15.49 4.94
CA LEU A 23 0.97 15.03 5.39
C LEU A 23 1.25 15.43 6.83
N THR A 24 0.98 16.69 7.20
CA THR A 24 1.19 17.17 8.57
C THR A 24 0.36 16.39 9.58
N ILE A 25 -0.91 16.09 9.26
CA ILE A 25 -1.78 15.32 10.15
C ILE A 25 -1.34 13.86 10.22
N PHE A 26 -1.16 13.20 9.07
CA PHE A 26 -0.85 11.77 9.02
C PHE A 26 0.57 11.46 9.51
N LEU A 27 1.58 12.12 8.94
CA LEU A 27 2.98 11.91 9.31
C LEU A 27 3.28 12.50 10.68
N GLY A 28 2.76 13.69 10.98
CA GLY A 28 2.97 14.32 12.29
C GLY A 28 2.35 13.52 13.42
N SER A 29 1.15 12.96 13.22
CA SER A 29 0.54 12.00 14.15
C SER A 29 1.44 10.77 14.35
N GLY A 30 1.86 10.12 13.27
CA GLY A 30 2.69 8.91 13.35
C GLY A 30 4.01 9.15 14.07
N ILE A 31 4.69 10.26 13.78
CA ILE A 31 5.93 10.65 14.46
C ILE A 31 5.67 10.94 15.94
N TYR A 32 4.63 11.73 16.27
CA TYR A 32 4.28 12.05 17.64
C TYR A 32 4.01 10.78 18.46
N HIS A 33 3.19 9.88 17.92
CA HIS A 33 2.85 8.60 18.54
C HIS A 33 4.06 7.65 18.66
N SER A 34 5.00 7.72 17.71
CA SER A 34 6.25 6.96 17.79
C SER A 34 7.16 7.48 18.90
N LEU A 35 7.23 8.79 19.12
CA LEU A 35 8.06 9.41 20.17
C LEU A 35 7.55 9.08 21.58
N ILE A 36 6.25 8.96 21.77
CA ILE A 36 5.64 8.56 23.05
C ILE A 36 5.63 7.04 23.27
N GLY A 37 6.22 6.26 22.34
CA GLY A 37 6.34 4.81 22.47
C GLY A 37 5.04 4.04 22.28
N THR A 38 4.05 4.59 21.56
CA THR A 38 2.82 3.84 21.29
C THR A 38 3.04 2.79 20.20
N GLU A 39 2.60 1.58 20.48
CA GLU A 39 2.54 0.48 19.51
C GLU A 39 1.67 0.90 18.31
N PHE A 40 2.11 0.52 17.10
CA PHE A 40 1.42 0.86 15.85
C PHE A 40 1.11 2.36 15.70
N ALA A 41 2.09 3.22 16.03
CA ALA A 41 1.95 4.68 16.05
C ALA A 41 1.22 5.29 14.82
N PHE A 42 1.54 4.82 13.60
CA PHE A 42 0.92 5.29 12.35
C PHE A 42 -0.53 4.80 12.13
N TYR A 43 -1.00 3.85 12.94
CA TYR A 43 -2.38 3.34 12.90
C TYR A 43 -3.32 4.05 13.87
N GLN A 44 -2.78 4.86 14.79
CA GLN A 44 -3.58 5.64 15.75
C GLN A 44 -4.49 6.63 15.02
N VAL A 45 -3.97 7.28 13.98
CA VAL A 45 -4.77 8.09 13.05
C VAL A 45 -4.77 7.42 11.69
N LYS A 46 -5.89 6.74 11.38
CA LYS A 46 -6.08 6.09 10.08
C LYS A 46 -6.01 7.13 8.95
N ALA A 47 -5.28 6.81 7.88
CA ALA A 47 -5.09 7.71 6.73
C ALA A 47 -6.39 8.31 6.15
N PRO A 48 -7.53 7.56 6.03
CA PRO A 48 -8.78 8.16 5.58
C PRO A 48 -9.30 9.27 6.50
N VAL A 49 -9.12 9.14 7.82
CA VAL A 49 -9.51 10.17 8.79
C VAL A 49 -8.61 11.38 8.66
N ALA A 50 -7.29 11.17 8.51
CA ALA A 50 -6.32 12.25 8.26
C ALA A 50 -6.57 12.99 6.93
N ALA A 51 -7.17 12.33 5.94
CA ALA A 51 -7.49 12.93 4.65
C ALA A 51 -8.73 13.85 4.69
N LEU A 52 -9.66 13.69 5.64
CA LEU A 52 -10.89 14.48 5.69
C LEU A 52 -10.63 16.00 5.80
N PRO A 53 -9.78 16.51 6.73
CA PRO A 53 -9.48 17.93 6.81
C PRO A 53 -8.82 18.47 5.54
N ALA A 54 -7.99 17.67 4.89
CA ALA A 54 -7.36 18.03 3.62
C ALA A 54 -8.38 18.17 2.48
N ILE A 55 -9.33 17.24 2.38
CA ILE A 55 -10.41 17.29 1.38
C ILE A 55 -11.32 18.50 1.64
N ILE A 56 -11.67 18.77 2.90
CA ILE A 56 -12.45 19.97 3.28
C ILE A 56 -11.70 21.23 2.87
N LEU A 57 -10.40 21.32 3.16
CA LEU A 57 -9.58 22.46 2.76
C LEU A 57 -9.51 22.60 1.24
N ALA A 58 -9.37 21.50 0.50
CA ALA A 58 -9.38 21.52 -0.96
C ALA A 58 -10.69 22.10 -1.50
N ALA A 59 -11.84 21.71 -0.94
CA ALA A 59 -13.15 22.24 -1.29
C ALA A 59 -13.29 23.74 -0.96
N LEU A 60 -12.73 24.20 0.16
CA LEU A 60 -12.75 25.63 0.57
C LEU A 60 -11.85 26.52 -0.28
N VAL A 61 -10.69 26.00 -0.72
CA VAL A 61 -9.73 26.74 -1.55
C VAL A 61 -10.16 26.77 -3.03
N TYR A 62 -10.98 25.80 -3.45
CA TYR A 62 -11.48 25.72 -4.81
C TYR A 62 -12.33 26.94 -5.17
N ARG A 63 -11.93 27.67 -6.21
CA ARG A 63 -12.56 28.93 -6.63
C ARG A 63 -13.64 28.76 -7.71
N GLY A 64 -13.88 27.54 -8.17
CA GLY A 64 -14.90 27.22 -9.17
C GLY A 64 -16.23 26.77 -8.55
N LYS A 65 -17.14 26.25 -9.39
CA LYS A 65 -18.38 25.63 -8.89
C LYS A 65 -18.06 24.32 -8.19
N LEU A 66 -18.50 24.14 -6.94
CA LEU A 66 -18.19 22.94 -6.15
C LEU A 66 -18.46 21.63 -6.89
N ASN A 67 -19.58 21.52 -7.62
CA ASN A 67 -19.89 20.31 -8.40
C ASN A 67 -18.80 19.97 -9.42
N GLN A 68 -18.21 20.97 -10.08
CA GLN A 68 -17.09 20.75 -11.02
C GLN A 68 -15.82 20.32 -10.29
N GLY A 69 -15.56 20.90 -9.10
CA GLY A 69 -14.44 20.49 -8.26
C GLY A 69 -14.57 19.05 -7.76
N ILE A 70 -15.78 18.63 -7.38
CA ILE A 70 -16.10 17.26 -6.99
C ILE A 70 -15.91 16.31 -8.18
N GLU A 71 -16.42 16.67 -9.36
CA GLU A 71 -16.27 15.86 -10.58
C GLU A 71 -14.78 15.67 -10.93
N GLU A 72 -13.98 16.73 -10.88
CA GLU A 72 -12.54 16.66 -11.13
C GLU A 72 -11.82 15.79 -10.09
N PHE A 73 -12.18 15.93 -8.81
CA PHE A 73 -11.66 15.09 -7.73
C PHE A 73 -11.99 13.61 -7.94
N LEU A 74 -13.25 13.29 -8.28
CA LEU A 74 -13.69 11.93 -8.54
C LEU A 74 -13.01 11.34 -9.79
N ARG A 75 -12.78 12.16 -10.83
CA ARG A 75 -12.04 11.75 -12.02
C ARG A 75 -10.59 11.40 -11.68
N GLY A 76 -9.93 12.20 -10.84
CA GLY A 76 -8.60 11.88 -10.33
C GLY A 76 -8.57 10.64 -9.45
N ALA A 77 -9.56 10.48 -8.56
CA ALA A 77 -9.67 9.33 -7.67
C ALA A 77 -9.97 8.01 -8.42
N SER A 78 -10.64 8.08 -9.57
CA SER A 78 -10.96 6.93 -10.43
C SER A 78 -9.90 6.65 -11.50
N HIS A 79 -8.66 7.12 -11.30
CA HIS A 79 -7.56 6.83 -12.21
C HIS A 79 -7.42 5.29 -12.43
N PRO A 80 -7.32 4.79 -13.68
CA PRO A 80 -7.32 3.35 -13.98
C PRO A 80 -6.28 2.55 -13.18
N ASN A 81 -5.08 3.11 -12.96
CA ASN A 81 -4.06 2.47 -12.13
C ASN A 81 -4.50 2.28 -10.67
N LEU A 82 -5.24 3.23 -10.08
CA LEU A 82 -5.78 3.09 -8.73
C LEU A 82 -6.87 2.02 -8.68
N ILE A 83 -7.77 2.00 -9.67
CA ILE A 83 -8.80 0.96 -9.79
C ILE A 83 -8.15 -0.42 -9.90
N LEU A 84 -7.13 -0.56 -10.75
CA LEU A 84 -6.38 -1.80 -10.90
C LEU A 84 -5.74 -2.23 -9.57
N MET A 85 -5.10 -1.30 -8.85
CA MET A 85 -4.54 -1.60 -7.52
C MET A 85 -5.62 -2.06 -6.53
N PHE A 86 -6.79 -1.42 -6.50
CA PHE A 86 -7.89 -1.87 -5.65
C PHE A 86 -8.38 -3.27 -6.01
N MET A 87 -8.52 -3.57 -7.31
CA MET A 87 -8.91 -4.91 -7.77
C MET A 87 -7.88 -5.96 -7.37
N VAL A 88 -6.59 -5.70 -7.62
CA VAL A 88 -5.50 -6.62 -7.26
C VAL A 88 -5.47 -6.87 -5.75
N PHE A 89 -5.55 -5.83 -4.92
CA PHE A 89 -5.52 -6.01 -3.47
C PHE A 89 -6.78 -6.65 -2.90
N MET A 90 -7.97 -6.33 -3.43
CA MET A 90 -9.20 -6.99 -3.01
C MET A 90 -9.15 -8.49 -3.33
N LEU A 91 -8.74 -8.84 -4.55
CA LEU A 91 -8.62 -10.23 -4.99
C LEU A 91 -7.52 -10.98 -4.23
N ALA A 92 -6.38 -10.33 -3.98
CA ALA A 92 -5.30 -10.92 -3.18
C ALA A 92 -5.72 -11.16 -1.72
N GLY A 93 -6.49 -10.23 -1.12
CA GLY A 93 -7.06 -10.43 0.21
C GLY A 93 -8.04 -11.60 0.25
N ALA A 94 -8.90 -11.72 -0.77
CA ALA A 94 -9.80 -12.86 -0.92
C ALA A 94 -9.04 -14.18 -1.10
N PHE A 95 -8.02 -14.19 -1.97
CA PHE A 95 -7.13 -15.33 -2.18
C PHE A 95 -6.45 -15.74 -0.88
N ALA A 96 -5.81 -14.79 -0.16
CA ALA A 96 -5.15 -15.06 1.11
C ALA A 96 -6.11 -15.64 2.15
N SER A 97 -7.31 -15.07 2.27
CA SER A 97 -8.33 -15.55 3.21
C SER A 97 -8.76 -16.99 2.88
N VAL A 98 -9.04 -17.30 1.61
CA VAL A 98 -9.45 -18.64 1.17
C VAL A 98 -8.29 -19.63 1.31
N SER A 99 -7.08 -19.28 0.86
CA SER A 99 -5.90 -20.13 0.94
C SER A 99 -5.53 -20.50 2.37
N SER A 100 -5.68 -19.57 3.32
CA SER A 100 -5.51 -19.86 4.75
C SER A 100 -6.64 -20.76 5.26
N ALA A 101 -7.90 -20.48 4.89
CA ALA A 101 -9.04 -21.26 5.35
C ALA A 101 -9.01 -22.73 4.89
N ILE A 102 -8.47 -23.00 3.70
CA ILE A 102 -8.31 -24.37 3.17
C ILE A 102 -7.01 -25.06 3.62
N GLY A 103 -6.17 -24.41 4.44
CA GLY A 103 -4.89 -24.95 4.91
C GLY A 103 -3.78 -24.98 3.86
N SER A 104 -3.97 -24.32 2.70
CA SER A 104 -2.97 -24.29 1.62
C SER A 104 -1.70 -23.54 2.02
N VAL A 105 -1.83 -22.50 2.84
CA VAL A 105 -0.67 -21.74 3.35
C VAL A 105 0.19 -22.62 4.24
N ASP A 106 -0.42 -23.28 5.23
CA ASP A 106 0.29 -24.15 6.18
C ASP A 106 0.98 -25.33 5.48
N ALA A 107 0.30 -25.95 4.52
CA ALA A 107 0.87 -27.05 3.73
C ALA A 107 2.08 -26.60 2.91
N THR A 108 2.00 -25.42 2.27
CA THR A 108 3.10 -24.86 1.47
C THR A 108 4.29 -24.49 2.36
N VAL A 109 4.03 -23.92 3.53
CA VAL A 109 5.06 -23.55 4.51
C VAL A 109 5.78 -24.79 5.04
N GLN A 110 5.04 -25.82 5.46
CA GLN A 110 5.64 -27.07 5.94
C GLN A 110 6.42 -27.80 4.85
N MET A 111 5.91 -27.82 3.62
CA MET A 111 6.66 -28.33 2.47
C MET A 111 7.95 -27.52 2.28
N GLY A 112 7.90 -26.20 2.37
CA GLY A 112 9.08 -25.33 2.31
C GLY A 112 10.11 -25.70 3.36
N LEU A 113 9.70 -25.85 4.62
CA LEU A 113 10.59 -26.23 5.74
C LEU A 113 11.16 -27.65 5.61
N SER A 114 10.47 -28.55 4.91
CA SER A 114 10.97 -29.92 4.68
C SER A 114 12.15 -29.96 3.70
N VAL A 115 12.30 -28.95 2.85
CA VAL A 115 13.34 -28.87 1.81
C VAL A 115 14.38 -27.81 2.14
N ILE A 116 13.98 -26.70 2.75
CA ILE A 116 14.79 -25.50 2.92
C ILE A 116 15.06 -25.27 4.41
N PRO A 117 16.33 -25.17 4.83
CA PRO A 117 16.67 -24.81 6.19
C PRO A 117 16.11 -23.42 6.57
N PRO A 118 15.64 -23.21 7.82
CA PRO A 118 15.02 -21.95 8.22
C PRO A 118 15.88 -20.71 8.01
N THR A 119 17.20 -20.85 8.08
CA THR A 119 18.18 -19.77 7.84
C THR A 119 18.13 -19.18 6.44
N PHE A 120 17.62 -19.92 5.45
CA PHE A 120 17.52 -19.47 4.06
C PHE A 120 16.15 -18.88 3.69
N ILE A 121 15.16 -18.91 4.58
CA ILE A 121 13.80 -18.45 4.29
C ILE A 121 13.80 -16.97 3.89
N LEU A 122 14.43 -16.09 4.67
CA LEU A 122 14.46 -14.66 4.39
C LEU A 122 15.13 -14.32 3.03
N PRO A 123 16.35 -14.82 2.73
CA PRO A 123 16.96 -14.64 1.41
C PRO A 123 16.10 -15.19 0.26
N MET A 124 15.46 -16.35 0.44
CA MET A 124 14.59 -16.95 -0.58
C MET A 124 13.35 -16.11 -0.83
N LEU A 125 12.68 -15.63 0.22
CA LEU A 125 11.52 -14.75 0.10
C LEU A 125 11.87 -13.49 -0.68
N PHE A 126 13.05 -12.91 -0.43
CA PHE A 126 13.56 -11.77 -1.19
C PHE A 126 13.76 -12.12 -2.67
N VAL A 127 14.50 -13.19 -2.97
CA VAL A 127 14.83 -13.57 -4.37
C VAL A 127 13.58 -13.94 -5.16
N ILE A 128 12.65 -14.68 -4.56
CA ILE A 128 11.38 -15.05 -5.21
C ILE A 128 10.55 -13.80 -5.47
N SER A 129 10.44 -12.89 -4.50
CA SER A 129 9.72 -11.62 -4.68
C SER A 129 10.37 -10.77 -5.77
N ALA A 130 11.70 -10.66 -5.81
CA ALA A 130 12.43 -9.94 -6.85
C ALA A 130 12.23 -10.55 -8.24
N PHE A 131 12.25 -11.88 -8.33
CA PHE A 131 11.99 -12.57 -9.59
C PHE A 131 10.57 -12.32 -10.09
N ILE A 132 9.57 -12.46 -9.21
CA ILE A 132 8.16 -12.24 -9.56
C ILE A 132 7.92 -10.77 -9.94
N ALA A 133 8.46 -9.82 -9.18
CA ALA A 133 8.34 -8.39 -9.49
C ALA A 133 8.98 -8.05 -10.84
N THR A 134 10.15 -8.63 -11.15
CA THR A 134 10.82 -8.47 -12.45
C THR A 134 10.00 -9.07 -13.59
N ALA A 135 9.44 -10.27 -13.40
CA ALA A 135 8.68 -10.98 -14.42
C ALA A 135 7.29 -10.36 -14.67
N MET A 136 6.59 -9.96 -13.61
CA MET A 136 5.25 -9.37 -13.67
C MET A 136 5.27 -7.86 -13.91
N GLY A 137 6.40 -7.19 -13.67
CA GLY A 137 6.56 -5.75 -13.80
C GLY A 137 5.78 -4.92 -12.78
N THR A 138 5.30 -5.52 -11.68
CA THR A 138 4.50 -4.81 -10.65
C THR A 138 4.97 -5.10 -9.23
N SER A 139 5.22 -4.05 -8.46
CA SER A 139 5.62 -4.16 -7.05
C SER A 139 4.45 -4.60 -6.15
N MET A 140 3.34 -3.85 -6.20
CA MET A 140 2.18 -4.07 -5.33
C MET A 140 1.51 -5.43 -5.56
N GLY A 141 1.46 -5.93 -6.80
CA GLY A 141 0.95 -7.26 -7.11
C GLY A 141 1.81 -8.38 -6.52
N THR A 142 3.13 -8.20 -6.55
CA THR A 142 4.09 -9.14 -5.96
C THR A 142 3.97 -9.18 -4.44
N ILE A 143 3.92 -8.02 -3.79
CA ILE A 143 3.72 -7.93 -2.33
C ILE A 143 2.42 -8.64 -1.94
N ALA A 144 1.33 -8.38 -2.68
CA ALA A 144 0.03 -8.97 -2.42
C ALA A 144 0.02 -10.51 -2.53
N ALA A 145 0.82 -11.08 -3.45
CA ALA A 145 0.92 -12.52 -3.65
C ALA A 145 1.85 -13.20 -2.63
N CYS A 146 2.99 -12.58 -2.31
CA CYS A 146 4.03 -13.19 -1.48
C CYS A 146 3.84 -12.95 0.03
N ALA A 147 3.18 -11.86 0.43
CA ALA A 147 3.00 -11.52 1.85
C ALA A 147 2.25 -12.60 2.67
N PRO A 148 1.16 -13.24 2.18
CA PRO A 148 0.50 -14.31 2.93
C PRO A 148 1.41 -15.52 3.19
N ILE A 149 2.28 -15.85 2.22
CA ILE A 149 3.24 -16.94 2.32
C ILE A 149 4.31 -16.60 3.38
N ALA A 150 4.87 -15.39 3.29
CA ALA A 150 5.86 -14.90 4.25
C ALA A 150 5.30 -14.85 5.67
N PHE A 151 4.06 -14.38 5.83
CA PHE A 151 3.36 -14.39 7.12
C PHE A 151 3.13 -15.82 7.63
N GLY A 152 2.84 -16.79 6.75
CA GLY A 152 2.73 -18.19 7.15
C GLY A 152 4.01 -18.74 7.78
N PHE A 153 5.19 -18.38 7.24
CA PHE A 153 6.48 -18.80 7.83
C PHE A 153 6.71 -18.24 9.23
N THR A 154 6.23 -17.03 9.53
CA THR A 154 6.44 -16.40 10.86
C THR A 154 5.58 -17.07 11.93
N GLN A 155 4.56 -17.85 11.56
CA GLN A 155 3.72 -18.58 12.52
C GLN A 155 4.37 -19.89 13.00
N VAL A 156 5.35 -20.42 12.26
CA VAL A 156 5.96 -21.73 12.51
C VAL A 156 7.49 -21.68 12.66
N THR A 157 8.07 -20.48 12.61
CA THR A 157 9.49 -20.22 12.81
C THR A 157 9.68 -19.05 13.78
N ASP A 158 10.86 -18.90 14.37
CA ASP A 158 11.21 -17.76 15.23
C ASP A 158 11.51 -16.46 14.43
N ILE A 159 11.09 -16.40 13.15
CA ILE A 159 11.30 -15.23 12.29
C ILE A 159 10.24 -14.17 12.63
N ASP A 160 10.70 -12.99 13.04
CA ASP A 160 9.82 -11.84 13.25
C ASP A 160 9.09 -11.44 11.95
N VAL A 161 7.80 -11.11 12.08
CA VAL A 161 6.95 -10.64 10.98
C VAL A 161 7.59 -9.48 10.22
N ILE A 162 8.24 -8.57 10.94
CA ILE A 162 8.90 -7.39 10.35
C ILE A 162 9.99 -7.82 9.36
N TYR A 163 10.77 -8.86 9.69
CA TYR A 163 11.83 -9.34 8.79
C TYR A 163 11.26 -10.09 7.58
N ALA A 164 10.25 -10.93 7.79
CA ALA A 164 9.63 -11.69 6.70
C ALA A 164 8.93 -10.78 5.69
N ILE A 165 8.15 -9.82 6.16
CA ILE A 165 7.49 -8.82 5.31
C ILE A 165 8.53 -7.86 4.71
N GLY A 166 9.56 -7.48 5.47
CA GLY A 166 10.67 -6.67 4.97
C GLY A 166 11.40 -7.32 3.80
N ALA A 167 11.64 -8.64 3.84
CA ALA A 167 12.25 -9.38 2.75
C ALA A 167 11.38 -9.41 1.49
N VAL A 168 10.06 -9.60 1.64
CA VAL A 168 9.11 -9.56 0.52
C VAL A 168 9.04 -8.17 -0.11
N VAL A 169 8.86 -7.12 0.70
CA VAL A 169 8.78 -5.74 0.21
C VAL A 169 10.09 -5.32 -0.44
N GLY A 170 11.23 -5.63 0.20
CA GLY A 170 12.55 -5.33 -0.35
C GLY A 170 12.84 -6.05 -1.66
N GLY A 171 12.37 -7.30 -1.81
CA GLY A 171 12.50 -8.01 -3.08
C GLY A 171 11.54 -7.49 -4.14
N ALA A 172 10.32 -7.08 -3.75
CA ALA A 172 9.29 -6.64 -4.69
C ALA A 172 9.46 -5.20 -5.21
N MET A 173 10.44 -4.44 -4.71
CA MET A 173 10.73 -3.05 -5.12
C MET A 173 12.03 -2.97 -5.93
#